data_AF-A0A443K513-F1
#
_entry.id   AF-A0A443K513-F1
#
_cell.length_a   1.000
_cell.length_b   1.000
_cell.length_c   1.000
_cell.angle_alpha   90.00
_cell.angle_beta   90.00
_cell.angle_gamma   90.00
#
_symmetry.space_group_name_H-M   'P 1'
#
loop_
_entity.id
_entity.type
_entity.pdbx_description
1 polymer ?
#
loop_
_entity_poly.entity_id
_entity_poly.type
_entity_poly.pdbx_seq_one_letter_code
_entity_poly.pdbx_strand_id
1 'polypeptide(L)'
;MFWLQPWVWIVAGVVLALLEMLLPGFYLLGFAIGAIITGVLAWAGVISTLPAMLFTLAIAAVAAWLALRRIVGVRRGQKTLWHRDINED
;
A
#
# COMPACT_ATOMS: atom_id res chain seq x y z
N MET A 1 -7.81 16.89 -20.20
CA MET A 1 -7.19 15.57 -19.99
C MET A 1 -7.75 14.97 -18.71
N PHE A 2 -8.42 13.82 -18.79
CA PHE A 2 -9.13 13.19 -17.65
C PHE A 2 -8.22 12.95 -16.43
N TRP A 3 -6.97 12.55 -16.67
CA TRP A 3 -5.96 12.24 -15.65
C TRP A 3 -5.47 13.41 -14.79
N LEU A 4 -5.76 14.66 -15.18
CA LEU A 4 -5.43 15.83 -14.36
C LEU A 4 -6.43 16.06 -13.24
N GLN A 5 -7.56 15.35 -13.25
CA GLN A 5 -8.61 15.52 -12.26
C GLN A 5 -8.25 14.76 -10.97
N PRO A 6 -8.15 15.43 -9.80
CA PRO A 6 -7.70 14.80 -8.55
C PRO A 6 -8.55 13.60 -8.10
N TRP A 7 -9.87 13.67 -8.33
CA TRP A 7 -10.80 12.61 -7.95
C TRP A 7 -10.51 11.28 -8.68
N VAL A 8 -9.96 11.32 -9.90
CA VAL A 8 -9.64 10.11 -10.68
C VAL A 8 -8.57 9.29 -9.96
N TRP A 9 -7.58 9.95 -9.38
CA TRP A 9 -6.50 9.29 -8.64
C TRP A 9 -7.01 8.64 -7.34
N ILE A 10 -7.94 9.31 -6.64
CA ILE A 10 -8.55 8.76 -5.43
C ILE A 10 -9.39 7.53 -5.76
N VAL A 11 -10.25 7.61 -6.77
CA VAL A 11 -11.08 6.48 -7.22
C VAL A 11 -10.20 5.32 -7.68
N ALA A 12 -9.16 5.59 -8.48
CA ALA A 12 -8.21 4.56 -8.90
C ALA A 12 -7.52 3.89 -7.70
N GLY A 13 -7.13 4.66 -6.69
CA GLY A 13 -6.56 4.14 -5.45
C GLY A 13 -7.52 3.23 -4.69
N VAL A 14 -8.80 3.61 -4.57
CA VAL A 14 -9.82 2.78 -3.94
C VAL A 14 -10.04 1.48 -4.73
N VAL A 15 -10.12 1.55 -6.06
CA VAL A 15 -10.26 0.36 -6.91
C VAL A 15 -9.06 -0.57 -6.73
N LEU A 16 -7.83 -0.04 -6.68
CA LEU A 16 -6.63 -0.83 -6.44
C LEU A 16 -6.66 -1.51 -5.06
N ALA A 17 -7.12 -0.81 -4.02
CA ALA A 17 -7.26 -1.39 -2.68
C ALA A 17 -8.30 -2.52 -2.64
N LEU A 18 -9.42 -2.38 -3.38
CA LEU A 18 -10.41 -3.44 -3.51
C LEU A 18 -9.88 -4.65 -4.28
N LEU A 19 -9.14 -4.41 -5.37
CA LEU A 19 -8.50 -5.48 -6.15
C LEU A 19 -7.47 -6.27 -5.33
N GLU A 20 -6.82 -5.62 -4.36
CA GLU A 20 -5.89 -6.33 -3.46
C GLU A 20 -6.59 -7.44 -2.66
N MET A 21 -7.90 -7.29 -2.34
CA MET A 21 -8.64 -8.34 -1.61
C MET A 21 -8.72 -9.66 -2.39
N LEU A 22 -8.51 -9.63 -3.71
CA LEU A 22 -8.51 -10.81 -4.58
C LEU A 22 -7.12 -11.46 -4.70
N LEU A 23 -6.05 -10.75 -4.33
CA LEU A 23 -4.66 -11.20 -4.51
C LEU A 23 -4.04 -11.59 -3.16
N PRO A 24 -3.36 -12.74 -3.07
CA PRO A 24 -2.55 -13.06 -1.89
C PRO A 24 -1.25 -12.21 -1.91
N GLY A 25 -1.30 -11.00 -1.33
CA GLY A 25 -0.14 -10.11 -1.25
C GLY A 25 -0.43 -8.70 -0.72
N PHE A 26 0.61 -7.85 -0.74
CA PHE A 26 0.57 -6.41 -0.40
C PHE A 26 1.14 -5.53 -1.52
N TYR A 27 0.98 -5.97 -2.78
CA TYR A 27 1.56 -5.32 -3.95
C TYR A 27 0.70 -4.16 -4.44
N LEU A 28 -0.61 -4.36 -4.61
CA LEU A 28 -1.51 -3.29 -5.07
C LEU A 28 -1.76 -2.26 -3.98
N LEU A 29 -1.67 -2.64 -2.70
CA LEU A 29 -1.91 -1.70 -1.60
C LEU A 29 -0.90 -0.54 -1.59
N GLY A 30 0.36 -0.79 -1.95
CA GLY A 30 1.36 0.27 -2.11
C GLY A 30 0.96 1.28 -3.19
N PHE A 31 0.49 0.80 -4.34
CA PHE A 31 0.00 1.65 -5.42
C PHE A 31 -1.30 2.38 -5.05
N ALA A 32 -2.21 1.72 -4.33
CA ALA A 32 -3.44 2.32 -3.84
C ALA A 32 -3.16 3.53 -2.94
N ILE A 33 -2.25 3.36 -1.96
CA ILE A 33 -1.82 4.44 -1.07
C ILE A 33 -1.15 5.56 -1.87
N GLY A 34 -0.25 5.21 -2.79
CA GLY A 34 0.40 6.19 -3.66
C GLY A 34 -0.61 7.02 -4.46
N ALA A 35 -1.63 6.38 -5.05
CA ALA A 35 -2.65 7.04 -5.85
C ALA A 35 -3.52 7.99 -5.01
N ILE A 36 -3.90 7.58 -3.79
CA ILE A 36 -4.65 8.44 -2.86
C ILE A 36 -3.80 9.66 -2.47
N ILE A 37 -2.53 9.47 -2.12
CA ILE A 37 -1.62 10.58 -1.77
C ILE A 37 -1.49 11.57 -2.94
N THR A 38 -1.26 11.06 -4.16
CA THR A 38 -1.20 11.91 -5.36
C THR A 38 -2.50 12.66 -5.59
N GLY A 39 -3.65 11.99 -5.44
CA GLY A 39 -4.97 12.63 -5.58
C GLY A 39 -5.22 13.71 -4.54
N VAL A 40 -4.84 13.48 -3.28
CA VAL A 40 -4.98 14.48 -2.19
C VAL A 40 -4.07 15.68 -2.43
N LEU A 41 -2.81 15.46 -2.82
CA LEU A 41 -1.88 16.55 -3.13
C LEU A 41 -2.32 17.37 -4.35
N ALA A 42 -2.89 16.70 -5.36
CA ALA A 42 -3.47 17.37 -6.51
C ALA A 42 -4.72 18.19 -6.14
N TRP A 43 -5.58 17.64 -5.27
CA TRP A 43 -6.76 18.35 -4.78
C TRP A 43 -6.36 19.59 -3.97
N ALA A 44 -5.32 19.47 -3.13
CA ALA A 44 -4.76 20.58 -2.37
C ALA A 44 -4.05 21.64 -3.25
N GLY A 45 -3.94 21.42 -4.57
CA GLY A 45 -3.29 22.35 -5.49
C GLY A 45 -1.77 22.38 -5.41
N VAL A 46 -1.15 21.42 -4.70
CA VAL A 46 0.31 21.33 -4.53
C VAL A 46 0.98 20.86 -5.82
N ILE A 47 0.30 19.95 -6.54
CA ILE A 47 0.76 19.40 -7.82
C ILE A 47 -0.36 19.50 -8.85
N SER A 48 -0.02 19.93 -10.06
CA SER A 48 -1.01 20.19 -11.12
C SER A 48 -0.60 19.67 -12.50
N THR A 49 0.63 19.15 -12.63
CA THR A 49 1.15 18.62 -13.88
C THR A 49 1.19 17.09 -13.84
N LEU A 50 0.92 16.46 -14.99
CA LEU A 50 0.93 15.01 -15.10
C LEU A 50 2.29 14.37 -14.73
N PRO A 51 3.45 14.94 -15.13
CA PRO A 51 4.75 14.42 -14.70
C PRO A 51 4.95 14.48 -13.19
N ALA A 52 4.53 15.56 -12.52
CA ALA A 52 4.63 15.66 -11.06
C ALA A 52 3.73 14.63 -10.37
N MET A 53 2.50 14.45 -10.84
CA MET A 53 1.57 13.44 -10.32
C MET A 53 2.13 12.02 -10.42
N LEU A 54 2.69 11.66 -11.58
CA LEU A 54 3.30 10.34 -11.80
C LEU A 54 4.55 10.14 -10.95
N PHE A 55 5.38 11.18 -10.81
CA PHE A 55 6.57 11.14 -9.96
C PHE A 55 6.20 10.95 -8.48
N THR A 56 5.21 11.69 -8.00
CA THR A 56 4.69 11.56 -6.64
C THR A 56 4.08 10.19 -6.40
N LEU A 57 3.30 9.66 -7.35
CA LEU A 57 2.76 8.30 -7.27
C LEU A 57 3.89 7.27 -7.09
N ALA A 58 4.93 7.35 -7.92
CA ALA A 58 6.03 6.38 -7.92
C ALA A 58 6.76 6.37 -6.58
N ILE A 59 7.13 7.54 -6.06
CA ILE A 59 7.83 7.66 -4.78
C ILE A 59 6.92 7.22 -3.62
N ALA A 60 5.67 7.68 -3.61
CA ALA A 60 4.72 7.35 -2.54
C ALA A 60 4.42 5.84 -2.52
N ALA A 61 4.28 5.20 -3.68
CA ALA A 61 4.03 3.76 -3.77
C ALA A 61 5.21 2.94 -3.27
N VAL A 62 6.45 3.30 -3.64
CA VAL A 62 7.67 2.64 -3.14
C VAL A 62 7.80 2.82 -1.63
N ALA A 63 7.57 4.04 -1.13
CA ALA A 63 7.61 4.32 0.31
C ALA A 63 6.55 3.53 1.09
N ALA A 64 5.31 3.49 0.58
CA ALA A 64 4.22 2.72 1.17
C ALA A 64 4.55 1.22 1.18
N TRP A 65 5.05 0.67 0.07
CA TRP A 65 5.45 -0.73 -0.01
C TRP A 65 6.56 -1.08 1.00
N LEU A 66 7.58 -0.23 1.14
CA LEU A 66 8.64 -0.42 2.13
C LEU A 66 8.09 -0.40 3.56
N ALA A 67 7.17 0.53 3.87
CA ALA A 67 6.53 0.63 5.17
C ALA A 67 5.67 -0.61 5.48
N LEU A 68 4.85 -1.05 4.53
CA LEU A 68 4.04 -2.27 4.65
C LEU A 68 4.90 -3.51 4.88
N ARG A 69 6.01 -3.64 4.14
CA ARG A 69 6.93 -4.77 4.31
C ARG A 69 7.59 -4.79 5.68
N ARG A 70 7.85 -3.63 6.28
CA ARG A 70 8.40 -3.49 7.65
C ARG A 70 7.37 -3.83 8.73
N ILE A 71 6.11 -3.43 8.54
CA ILE A 71 5.05 -3.58 9.56
C ILE A 71 4.45 -4.98 9.55
N VAL A 72 4.20 -5.54 8.36
CA VAL A 72 3.53 -6.84 8.19
C VAL A 72 4.54 -8.00 8.19
N GLY A 73 5.76 -7.74 7.73
CA GLY A 73 6.83 -8.74 7.71
C GLY A 73 7.40 -8.99 9.11
N VAL A 74 7.07 -10.17 9.67
CA VAL A 74 7.75 -10.87 10.77
C VAL A 74 7.29 -10.51 12.20
N ARG A 75 6.24 -11.19 12.68
CA ARG A 75 6.15 -11.56 14.10
C ARG A 75 6.96 -12.85 14.33
N ARG A 76 8.23 -12.72 14.70
CA ARG A 76 9.17 -13.83 14.97
C ARG A 76 8.91 -14.53 16.33
N GLY A 77 7.66 -14.59 16.79
CA GLY A 77 7.34 -14.82 18.20
C GLY A 77 6.56 -16.08 18.55
N GLN A 78 6.12 -16.89 17.58
CA GLN A 78 5.23 -18.03 17.87
C GLN A 78 5.84 -19.37 17.45
N LYS A 79 7.06 -19.64 17.92
CA LYS A 79 7.47 -21.02 18.18
C LYS A 79 7.23 -21.26 19.65
N THR A 80 6.02 -21.67 20.01
CA THR A 80 5.80 -22.32 21.29
C THR A 80 6.61 -23.61 21.23
N LEU A 81 7.82 -23.60 21.79
CA LEU A 81 8.59 -24.83 22.03
C LEU A 81 7.82 -25.59 23.11
N TRP A 82 6.83 -26.38 22.71
CA TRP A 82 6.20 -27.36 23.59
C TRP A 82 7.25 -28.43 23.91
N HIS A 83 7.96 -28.26 25.02
CA HIS A 83 8.68 -29.34 25.72
C HIS A 83 7.72 -30.04 26.68
N ARG A 84 6.61 -30.58 26.16
CA ARG A 84 5.84 -31.57 26.91
C ARG A 84 6.05 -32.89 26.22
N ASP A 85 7.01 -33.63 26.76
CA ASP A 85 7.17 -35.04 26.41
C ASP A 85 5.96 -35.78 26.97
N ILE A 86 5.23 -36.44 26.07
CA ILE A 86 4.01 -37.21 26.35
C ILE A 86 4.33 -38.57 26.99
N ASN A 87 5.61 -38.84 27.29
CA ASN A 87 6.11 -40.12 27.76
C ASN A 87 6.62 -40.09 29.21
N GLU A 88 6.32 -39.03 29.97
CA GLU A 88 6.65 -38.91 31.40
C GLU A 88 5.55 -39.46 32.36
N ASP A 89 4.49 -40.09 31.85
CA ASP A 89 3.53 -40.89 32.65
C ASP A 89 3.21 -42.23 31.98
#